data_AF-A0A9X8HC37-F1
#
_entry.id   AF-A0A9X8HC37-F1
#
_cell.length_a   1.000
_cell.length_b   1.000
_cell.length_c   1.000
_cell.angle_alpha   90.00
_cell.angle_beta   90.00
_cell.angle_gamma   90.00
#
_symmetry.space_group_name_H-M   'P 1'
#
loop_
_entity.id
_entity.type
_entity.pdbx_description
1 polymer ?
#
loop_
_entity_poly.entity_id
_entity_poly.type
_entity_poly.pdbx_seq_one_letter_code
_entity_poly.pdbx_strand_id
1 'polypeptide(L)'
;CVKPNNVRFPQGWNAELILNQLIYLGVMETVRIRRSGFPVRRTFNEFYLKYKLLYNVYAAKTKARPTTVVDKDKCEVGHIYIHPVIQNKKNQVFMRDSQLRLLDAAIRKVRVEAAITVQAYVRRFLQRKQYVASVLIFHPHVLDL
;
A
#
# COMPACT_ATOMS: atom_id res chain seq x y z
N CYS A 1 -12.16 18.31 21.29
CA CYS A 1 -10.97 18.85 21.98
C CYS A 1 -10.72 18.02 23.24
N VAL A 2 -9.46 17.79 23.62
CA VAL A 2 -9.11 17.01 24.83
C VAL A 2 -8.17 17.87 25.67
N LYS A 3 -8.49 18.05 26.95
CA LYS A 3 -7.67 18.80 27.92
C LYS A 3 -6.62 17.86 28.52
N PRO A 4 -5.31 18.11 28.36
CA PRO A 4 -4.29 17.14 28.76
C PRO A 4 -3.96 17.17 30.27
N ASN A 5 -4.16 18.31 30.93
CA ASN A 5 -3.99 18.47 32.37
C ASN A 5 -4.84 19.65 32.91
N ASN A 6 -5.09 19.67 34.22
CA ASN A 6 -5.85 20.74 34.88
C ASN A 6 -4.99 21.90 35.39
N VAL A 7 -3.68 21.72 35.46
CA VAL A 7 -2.73 22.67 36.05
C VAL A 7 -2.22 23.74 35.05
N ARG A 8 -2.76 23.75 33.83
CA ARG A 8 -2.34 24.65 32.72
C ARG A 8 -0.84 24.56 32.41
N PHE A 9 -0.21 23.45 32.78
CA PHE A 9 1.21 23.22 32.52
C PHE A 9 1.39 22.78 31.07
N PRO A 10 2.25 23.43 30.27
CA PRO A 10 2.56 22.97 28.93
C PRO A 10 3.15 21.55 29.00
N GLN A 11 2.77 20.66 28.08
CA GLN A 11 3.20 19.24 28.07
C GLN A 11 2.77 18.40 29.29
N GLY A 12 1.97 18.94 30.22
CA GLY A 12 1.44 18.14 31.32
C GLY A 12 0.48 17.07 30.81
N TRP A 13 0.74 15.81 31.13
CA TRP A 13 -0.09 14.66 30.74
C TRP A 13 -0.74 14.03 31.98
N ASN A 14 -2.07 14.06 32.03
CA ASN A 14 -2.86 13.35 33.03
C ASN A 14 -3.68 12.25 32.33
N ALA A 15 -3.21 11.00 32.46
CA ALA A 15 -3.80 9.85 31.77
C ALA A 15 -5.26 9.59 32.19
N GLU A 16 -5.56 9.73 33.48
CA GLU A 16 -6.91 9.48 34.02
C GLU A 16 -7.91 10.52 33.53
N LEU A 17 -7.54 11.80 33.58
CA LEU A 17 -8.34 12.90 33.05
C LEU A 17 -8.63 12.71 31.55
N ILE A 18 -7.63 12.30 30.78
CA ILE A 18 -7.77 12.05 29.34
C ILE A 18 -8.65 10.83 29.10
N LEU A 19 -8.44 9.74 29.83
CA LEU A 19 -9.23 8.52 29.70
C LEU A 19 -10.71 8.78 29.98
N ASN A 20 -11.01 9.49 31.08
CA ASN A 20 -12.37 9.86 31.45
C ASN A 20 -13.03 10.73 30.36
N GLN A 21 -12.29 11.70 29.80
CA GLN A 21 -12.78 12.48 28.65
C GLN A 21 -13.08 11.59 27.44
N LEU A 22 -12.22 10.62 27.10
CA LEU A 22 -12.44 9.72 25.97
C LEU A 22 -13.67 8.81 26.17
N ILE A 23 -13.92 8.39 27.41
CA ILE A 23 -15.09 7.59 27.78
C ILE A 23 -16.36 8.45 27.67
N TYR A 24 -16.39 9.61 28.33
CA TYR A 24 -17.58 10.48 28.34
C TYR A 24 -17.93 11.04 26.96
N LEU A 25 -16.93 11.29 26.12
CA LEU A 25 -17.13 11.70 24.72
C LEU A 25 -17.49 10.54 23.79
N GLY A 26 -17.55 9.29 24.28
CA GLY A 26 -17.87 8.11 23.48
C GLY A 26 -16.84 7.79 22.40
N VAL A 27 -15.59 8.27 22.54
CA VAL A 27 -14.55 8.09 21.52
C VAL A 27 -14.19 6.62 21.40
N MET A 28 -14.11 5.89 22.51
CA MET A 28 -13.80 4.46 22.52
C MET A 28 -14.85 3.64 21.75
N GLU A 29 -16.13 3.94 21.98
CA GLU A 29 -17.25 3.29 21.28
C GLU A 29 -17.26 3.65 19.79
N THR A 30 -17.01 4.92 19.46
CA THR A 30 -16.88 5.37 18.07
C THR A 30 -15.74 4.65 17.35
N VAL A 31 -14.58 4.47 18.01
CA VAL A 31 -13.45 3.71 17.46
C VAL A 31 -13.83 2.23 17.27
N ARG A 32 -14.54 1.63 18.22
CA ARG A 32 -15.01 0.24 18.14
C ARG A 32 -15.93 0.02 16.94
N ILE A 33 -16.96 0.86 16.78
CA ILE A 33 -17.92 0.79 15.66
C ILE A 33 -17.20 1.00 14.32
N ARG A 34 -16.29 1.99 14.24
CA ARG A 34 -15.52 2.24 13.02
C ARG A 34 -14.62 1.06 12.65
N ARG A 35 -14.00 0.40 13.64
CA ARG A 35 -13.13 -0.76 13.42
C ARG A 35 -13.89 -2.03 13.02
N SER A 36 -15.08 -2.24 13.57
CA SER A 36 -15.92 -3.41 13.22
C SER A 36 -16.57 -3.24 11.83
N GLY A 37 -16.85 -2.00 11.42
CA GLY A 37 -17.37 -1.66 10.10
C GLY A 37 -16.32 -1.66 8.98
N PHE A 38 -16.63 -0.94 7.90
CA PHE A 38 -15.78 -0.75 6.73
C PHE A 38 -15.46 0.74 6.54
N PRO A 39 -14.48 1.28 7.30
CA PRO A 39 -14.18 2.71 7.30
C PRO A 39 -13.55 3.16 5.97
N VAL A 40 -12.93 2.24 5.22
CA VAL A 40 -12.32 2.55 3.91
C VAL A 40 -13.36 2.38 2.81
N ARG A 41 -13.56 3.44 2.04
CA ARG A 41 -14.44 3.47 0.86
C ARG A 41 -13.67 4.01 -0.34
N ARG A 42 -13.63 3.26 -1.43
CA ARG A 42 -12.95 3.65 -2.68
C ARG A 42 -13.83 3.35 -3.87
N THR A 43 -13.69 4.11 -4.96
CA THR A 43 -14.30 3.70 -6.22
C THR A 43 -13.59 2.44 -6.75
N PHE A 44 -14.30 1.59 -7.48
CA PHE A 44 -13.72 0.40 -8.08
C PHE A 44 -12.55 0.76 -9.01
N ASN A 45 -12.66 1.86 -9.75
CA ASN A 45 -11.61 2.31 -10.65
C ASN A 45 -10.32 2.69 -9.90
N GLU A 46 -10.42 3.50 -8.83
CA GLU A 46 -9.27 3.82 -7.96
C GLU A 46 -8.63 2.56 -7.38
N PHE A 47 -9.46 1.64 -6.90
CA PHE A 47 -9.01 0.38 -6.33
C PHE A 47 -8.26 -0.46 -7.38
N TYR A 48 -8.87 -0.66 -8.55
CA TYR A 48 -8.31 -1.46 -9.62
C TYR A 48 -6.99 -0.87 -10.13
N LEU A 49 -6.95 0.42 -10.43
CA LEU A 49 -5.74 1.09 -10.92
C LEU A 49 -4.58 0.96 -9.93
N LYS A 50 -4.86 1.04 -8.62
CA LYS A 50 -3.86 0.87 -7.59
C LYS A 50 -3.39 -0.59 -7.53
N TYR A 51 -4.29 -1.56 -7.41
CA TYR A 51 -3.92 -2.94 -7.03
C TYR A 51 -3.82 -3.95 -8.19
N LYS A 52 -4.09 -3.56 -9.44
CA LYS A 52 -3.98 -4.46 -10.62
C LYS A 52 -2.65 -5.19 -10.74
N LEU A 53 -1.55 -4.56 -10.31
CA LEU A 53 -0.21 -5.17 -10.34
C LEU A 53 -0.12 -6.41 -9.46
N LEU A 54 -0.83 -6.43 -8.31
CA LEU A 54 -0.87 -7.58 -7.42
C LEU A 54 -1.53 -8.78 -8.10
N TYR A 55 -2.61 -8.54 -8.85
CA TYR A 55 -3.31 -9.58 -9.61
C TYR A 55 -2.38 -10.20 -10.66
N ASN A 56 -1.68 -9.38 -11.44
CA ASN A 56 -0.77 -9.87 -12.47
C ASN A 56 0.38 -10.70 -11.89
N VAL A 57 0.97 -10.25 -10.78
CA VAL A 57 2.06 -10.98 -10.11
C VAL A 57 1.56 -12.29 -9.51
N TYR A 58 0.35 -12.31 -8.95
CA TYR A 58 -0.24 -13.53 -8.40
C TYR A 58 -0.57 -14.55 -9.52
N ALA A 59 -1.24 -14.10 -10.60
CA ALA A 59 -1.57 -14.93 -11.75
C ALA A 59 -0.32 -15.53 -12.42
N ALA A 60 0.77 -14.75 -12.52
CA ALA A 60 2.03 -15.25 -13.06
C ALA A 60 2.68 -16.34 -12.18
N LYS A 61 2.51 -16.27 -10.85
CA LYS A 61 3.10 -17.23 -9.91
C LYS A 61 2.33 -18.55 -9.82
N THR A 62 1.01 -18.53 -9.97
CA THR A 62 0.18 -19.72 -9.73
C THR A 62 -0.08 -20.56 -10.98
N LYS A 63 0.32 -20.11 -12.19
CA LYS A 63 -0.09 -20.70 -13.50
C LYS A 63 -1.61 -20.88 -13.64
N ALA A 64 -2.41 -20.35 -12.71
CA ALA A 64 -3.85 -20.37 -12.78
C ALA A 64 -4.25 -19.37 -13.87
N ARG A 65 -5.13 -19.81 -14.77
CA ARG A 65 -5.74 -18.91 -15.77
C ARG A 65 -6.24 -17.68 -15.02
N PRO A 66 -6.01 -16.45 -15.52
CA PRO A 66 -6.60 -15.26 -14.92
C PRO A 66 -8.11 -15.38 -15.12
N THR A 67 -8.79 -16.02 -14.16
CA THR A 67 -10.24 -16.10 -14.18
C THR A 67 -10.70 -14.66 -14.02
N THR A 68 -11.28 -14.11 -15.08
CA THR A 68 -11.99 -12.82 -15.13
C THR A 68 -13.21 -12.77 -14.22
N VAL A 69 -13.34 -13.74 -13.33
CA VAL A 69 -14.42 -13.86 -12.39
C VAL A 69 -13.93 -13.21 -11.10
N VAL A 70 -14.17 -11.91 -11.02
CA VAL A 70 -14.60 -11.30 -9.77
C VAL A 70 -15.86 -12.07 -9.38
N ASP A 71 -15.69 -13.23 -8.77
CA ASP A 71 -16.80 -13.91 -8.12
C ASP A 71 -17.25 -12.91 -7.08
N LYS A 72 -18.49 -12.43 -7.24
CA LYS A 72 -19.06 -11.35 -6.43
C LYS A 72 -18.98 -11.66 -4.93
N ASP A 73 -18.73 -12.93 -4.59
CA ASP A 73 -18.67 -13.43 -3.24
C ASP A 73 -17.27 -13.84 -2.75
N LYS A 74 -16.24 -14.00 -3.59
CA LYS A 74 -14.88 -14.43 -3.16
C LYS A 74 -13.76 -13.96 -4.11
N CYS A 75 -13.20 -12.78 -3.84
CA CYS A 75 -11.94 -12.35 -4.45
C CYS A 75 -10.79 -12.64 -3.47
N GLU A 76 -10.20 -13.85 -3.55
CA GLU A 76 -9.08 -14.23 -2.71
C GLU A 76 -7.75 -13.71 -3.30
N VAL A 77 -7.34 -12.52 -2.86
CA VAL A 77 -5.92 -12.11 -2.92
C VAL A 77 -5.33 -12.40 -1.54
N GLY A 78 -4.87 -13.63 -1.33
CA GLY A 78 -4.14 -14.03 -0.11
C GLY A 78 -4.88 -13.79 1.21
N HIS A 79 -6.10 -14.31 1.37
CA HIS A 79 -6.96 -14.18 2.57
C HIS A 79 -7.55 -12.80 2.86
N ILE A 80 -7.49 -11.86 1.92
CA ILE A 80 -8.14 -10.56 2.07
C ILE A 80 -9.56 -10.65 1.51
N TYR A 81 -10.54 -10.94 2.38
CA TYR A 81 -11.97 -10.89 2.05
C TYR A 81 -12.41 -9.45 1.76
N ILE A 82 -12.22 -8.99 0.53
CA ILE A 82 -12.87 -7.79 0.06
C ILE A 82 -14.32 -8.20 -0.14
N HIS A 83 -15.24 -7.70 0.69
CA HIS A 83 -16.64 -7.65 0.30
C HIS A 83 -16.77 -6.42 -0.58
N PRO A 84 -16.70 -6.53 -1.92
CA PRO A 84 -17.24 -5.49 -2.75
C PRO A 84 -18.74 -5.52 -2.44
N VAL A 85 -19.18 -4.73 -1.47
CA VAL A 85 -20.58 -4.35 -1.40
C VAL A 85 -20.82 -3.50 -2.63
N ILE A 86 -20.97 -4.16 -3.78
CA ILE A 86 -21.62 -3.60 -4.95
C ILE A 86 -23.09 -3.57 -4.56
N GLN A 87 -23.43 -2.69 -3.62
CA GLN A 87 -24.80 -2.20 -3.55
C GLN A 87 -25.05 -1.62 -4.93
N ASN A 88 -26.04 -2.19 -5.62
CA ASN A 88 -26.34 -2.16 -7.06
C ASN A 88 -26.49 -0.77 -7.72
N LYS A 89 -25.87 0.29 -7.18
CA LYS A 89 -25.97 1.67 -7.64
C LYS A 89 -24.66 2.50 -7.61
N LYS A 90 -23.52 2.05 -7.04
CA LYS A 90 -22.35 2.97 -6.84
C LYS A 90 -20.91 2.47 -7.14
N ASN A 91 -20.65 1.24 -7.60
CA ASN A 91 -19.28 0.75 -7.91
C ASN A 91 -18.21 1.12 -6.85
N GLN A 92 -18.54 0.93 -5.57
CA GLN A 92 -17.65 1.24 -4.44
C GLN A 92 -17.13 -0.04 -3.79
N VAL A 93 -15.85 -0.01 -3.41
CA VAL A 93 -15.15 -1.06 -2.67
C VAL A 93 -15.06 -0.63 -1.22
N PHE A 94 -15.54 -1.48 -0.32
CA PHE A 94 -15.53 -1.28 1.11
C PHE A 94 -14.49 -2.21 1.74
N MET A 95 -13.62 -1.67 2.59
CA MET A 95 -12.55 -2.43 3.22
C MET A 95 -12.36 -2.04 4.69
N ARG A 96 -11.84 -2.98 5.48
CA ARG A 96 -11.30 -2.69 6.81
C ARG A 96 -9.90 -2.10 6.71
N ASP A 97 -9.48 -1.34 7.72
CA ASP A 97 -8.11 -0.79 7.75
C ASP A 97 -7.04 -1.88 7.74
N SER A 98 -7.30 -3.04 8.37
CA SER A 98 -6.37 -4.18 8.34
C SER A 98 -6.16 -4.70 6.92
N GLN A 99 -7.24 -4.82 6.14
CA GLN A 99 -7.20 -5.27 4.75
C GLN A 99 -6.45 -4.26 3.88
N LEU A 100 -6.74 -2.96 4.04
CA LEU A 100 -6.03 -1.90 3.31
C LEU A 100 -4.52 -1.93 3.60
N ARG A 101 -4.12 -2.08 4.86
CA ARG A 101 -2.70 -2.15 5.24
C ARG A 101 -1.98 -3.33 4.60
N LEU A 102 -2.61 -4.51 4.58
CA LEU A 102 -2.05 -5.70 3.94
C LEU A 102 -1.88 -5.52 2.44
N LEU A 103 -2.89 -4.96 1.77
CA LEU A 103 -2.86 -4.69 0.33
C LEU A 103 -1.78 -3.65 -0.03
N ASP A 104 -1.67 -2.59 0.78
CA ASP A 104 -0.65 -1.56 0.63
C ASP A 104 0.76 -2.08 0.92
N ALA A 105 0.92 -3.00 1.86
CA ALA A 105 2.19 -3.68 2.11
C ALA A 105 2.60 -4.55 0.93
N ALA A 106 1.69 -5.37 0.42
CA ALA A 106 1.95 -6.25 -0.72
C ALA A 106 2.37 -5.46 -1.97
N ILE A 107 1.63 -4.40 -2.31
CA ILE A 107 1.95 -3.62 -3.52
C ILE A 107 3.25 -2.84 -3.37
N ARG A 108 3.54 -2.33 -2.17
CA ARG A 108 4.81 -1.66 -1.89
C ARG A 108 5.97 -2.62 -2.13
N LYS A 109 5.86 -3.88 -1.69
CA LYS A 109 6.90 -4.89 -1.91
C LYS A 109 7.18 -5.08 -3.41
N VAL A 110 6.14 -5.33 -4.21
CA VAL A 110 6.26 -5.50 -5.67
C VAL A 110 6.89 -4.27 -6.33
N ARG A 111 6.47 -3.06 -5.95
CA ARG A 111 7.01 -1.82 -6.50
C ARG A 111 8.48 -1.61 -6.14
N VAL A 112 8.86 -1.91 -4.90
CA VAL A 112 10.25 -1.81 -4.44
C VAL A 112 11.13 -2.79 -5.20
N GLU A 113 10.70 -4.05 -5.35
CA GLU A 113 11.42 -5.06 -6.14
C GLU A 113 11.64 -4.59 -7.58
N ALA A 114 10.59 -4.11 -8.25
CA ALA A 114 10.68 -3.56 -9.61
C ALA A 114 11.61 -2.33 -9.69
N ALA A 115 11.52 -1.41 -8.71
CA ALA A 115 12.38 -0.23 -8.66
C ALA A 115 13.85 -0.62 -8.50
N ILE A 116 14.18 -1.59 -7.65
CA ILE A 116 15.54 -2.10 -7.49
C ILE A 116 16.07 -2.64 -8.82
N THR A 117 15.26 -3.44 -9.54
CA THR A 117 15.65 -3.96 -10.85
C THR A 117 15.97 -2.83 -11.83
N VAL A 118 15.05 -1.87 -12.00
CA VAL A 118 15.25 -0.73 -12.92
C VAL A 118 16.48 0.07 -12.52
N GLN A 119 16.64 0.39 -11.24
CA GLN A 119 17.79 1.13 -10.74
C GLN A 119 19.11 0.39 -10.98
N ALA A 120 19.14 -0.94 -10.83
CA ALA A 120 20.33 -1.73 -11.09
C ALA A 120 20.74 -1.66 -12.58
N TYR A 121 19.78 -1.76 -13.50
CA TYR A 121 20.04 -1.61 -14.93
C TYR A 121 20.55 -0.20 -15.28
N VAL A 122 19.92 0.85 -14.74
CA VAL A 122 20.34 2.23 -15.00
C VAL A 122 21.75 2.49 -14.45
N ARG A 123 22.03 2.06 -13.20
CA ARG A 123 23.38 2.19 -12.61
C ARG A 123 24.43 1.46 -13.43
N ARG A 124 24.15 0.23 -13.88
CA ARG A 124 25.04 -0.53 -14.76
C ARG A 124 25.29 0.18 -16.09
N PHE A 125 24.26 0.75 -16.70
CA PHE A 125 24.37 1.48 -17.95
C PHE A 125 25.25 2.72 -17.82
N LEU A 126 25.02 3.53 -16.77
CA LEU A 126 25.82 4.73 -16.49
C LEU A 126 27.28 4.37 -16.23
N GLN A 127 27.53 3.34 -15.41
CA GLN A 127 28.89 2.87 -15.11
C GLN A 127 29.61 2.39 -16.36
N ARG A 128 28.93 1.63 -17.24
CA ARG A 128 29.50 1.16 -18.51
C ARG A 128 29.86 2.32 -19.43
N LYS A 129 28.99 3.32 -19.55
CA LYS A 129 29.25 4.52 -20.35
C LYS A 129 30.48 5.27 -19.85
N GLN A 130 30.61 5.46 -18.54
CA GLN A 130 31.77 6.09 -17.93
C GLN A 130 33.05 5.28 -18.15
N TYR A 131 33.00 3.96 -17.97
CA TYR A 131 34.14 3.07 -18.17
C TYR A 131 34.64 3.09 -19.62
N VAL A 132 33.74 2.95 -20.60
CA VAL A 132 34.11 3.01 -22.03
C VAL A 132 34.71 4.38 -22.36
N ALA A 133 34.13 5.48 -21.89
CA ALA A 133 34.69 6.80 -22.09
C ALA A 133 36.10 6.93 -21.48
N SER A 134 36.34 6.41 -20.27
CA SER A 134 37.68 6.43 -19.68
C SER A 134 38.67 5.55 -20.46
N VAL A 135 38.27 4.35 -20.89
CA VAL A 135 39.15 3.44 -21.65
C VAL A 135 39.54 4.07 -22.99
N LEU A 136 38.61 4.74 -23.68
CA LEU A 136 38.89 5.46 -24.92
C LEU A 136 39.88 6.61 -24.74
N ILE A 137 39.86 7.30 -23.59
CA ILE A 137 40.79 8.40 -23.29
C ILE A 137 42.20 7.86 -22.97
N PHE A 138 42.29 6.76 -22.22
CA PHE A 138 43.59 6.22 -21.78
C PHE A 138 44.25 5.25 -22.78
N HIS A 139 43.47 4.62 -23.66
CA HIS A 139 43.96 3.66 -24.66
C HIS A 139 43.23 3.81 -26.02
N PRO A 140 43.58 4.83 -26.82
CA PRO A 140 42.91 5.11 -28.09
C PRO A 140 43.10 4.04 -29.18
N HIS A 141 44.12 3.17 -29.08
CA HIS A 141 44.43 2.15 -30.10
C HIS A 141 43.73 0.79 -29.89
N VAL A 142 42.87 0.63 -28.90
CA VAL A 142 42.29 -0.69 -28.52
C VAL A 142 41.03 -1.05 -29.36
N LEU A 143 40.62 -0.21 -30.31
CA LEU A 143 39.46 -0.47 -31.19
C LEU A 143 39.79 -0.64 -32.68
N ASP A 144 41.08 -0.67 -33.07
CA ASP A 144 41.52 -0.89 -34.46
C ASP A 144 41.82 -2.37 -34.80
N LEU A 145 41.13 -3.32 -34.15
CA LEU A 145 41.17 -4.77 -34.45
C LEU A 145 39.78 -5.39 -34.41
#